data_AF-A0A7C9DYV6-F1
#
_entry.id   AF-A0A7C9DYV6-F1
#
_cell.length_a   1.000
_cell.length_b   1.000
_cell.length_c   1.000
_cell.angle_alpha   90.00
_cell.angle_beta   90.00
_cell.angle_gamma   90.00
#
_symmetry.space_group_name_H-M   'P 1'
#
loop_
_entity.id
_entity.type
_entity.pdbx_description
1 polymer ?
#
loop_
_entity_poly.entity_id
_entity_poly.type
_entity_poly.pdbx_seq_one_letter_code
_entity_poly.pdbx_strand_id
1 'polypeptide(L)'
;QDGHSISDYYTKMKGVWEELESMNELPCITTNAEDVTLFLACLQKQMAEHRLFQFLNGLDDTYQAQRSQILLMHPLPSVEVICGMLQQEEQQKQVLEGLKFSSDSSALLSKNIALKTVDVQ
;
A
#
# COMPACT_ATOMS: atom_id res chain seq x y z
N GLN A 1 4.11 3.42 8.50
CA GLN A 1 3.05 2.40 8.46
C GLN A 1 3.12 1.64 9.77
N ASP A 2 4.33 1.35 10.25
CA ASP A 2 4.63 1.01 11.64
C ASP A 2 3.82 -0.21 12.11
N GLY A 3 3.64 -1.19 11.21
CA GLY A 3 2.87 -2.40 11.45
C GLY A 3 1.35 -2.28 11.33
N HIS A 4 0.80 -1.10 11.03
CA HIS A 4 -0.63 -0.94 10.75
C HIS A 4 -0.98 -1.46 9.35
N SER A 5 -2.26 -1.77 9.12
CA SER A 5 -2.74 -2.16 7.80
C SER A 5 -2.55 -1.04 6.77
N ILE A 6 -2.45 -1.42 5.49
CA ILE A 6 -2.35 -0.43 4.40
C ILE A 6 -3.56 0.51 4.40
N SER A 7 -4.75 0.00 4.71
CA SER A 7 -5.99 0.78 4.78
C SER A 7 -5.95 1.84 5.88
N ASP A 8 -5.51 1.47 7.08
CA ASP A 8 -5.41 2.40 8.22
C ASP A 8 -4.36 3.48 7.95
N TYR A 9 -3.20 3.07 7.43
CA TYR A 9 -2.13 3.98 7.06
C TYR A 9 -2.57 4.98 5.99
N TYR A 10 -3.23 4.52 4.92
CA TYR A 10 -3.79 5.38 3.88
C TYR A 10 -4.82 6.36 4.43
N THR A 11 -5.73 5.90 5.29
CA THR A 11 -6.76 6.75 5.89
C THR A 11 -6.14 7.87 6.74
N LYS A 12 -5.12 7.55 7.54
CA LYS A 12 -4.37 8.53 8.32
C LYS A 12 -3.67 9.57 7.43
N MET A 13 -2.98 9.12 6.39
CA MET A 13 -2.31 10.01 5.43
C MET A 13 -3.30 10.93 4.73
N LYS A 14 -4.44 10.39 4.30
CA LYS A 14 -5.51 11.15 3.66
C LYS A 14 -6.05 12.26 4.56
N GLY A 15 -6.31 11.95 5.83
CA GLY A 15 -6.75 12.97 6.80
C GLY A 15 -5.76 14.12 6.96
N VAL A 16 -4.46 13.83 7.03
CA VAL A 16 -3.40 14.86 7.10
C VAL A 16 -3.39 15.73 5.84
N TRP A 17 -3.52 15.13 4.65
CA TRP A 17 -3.53 15.88 3.41
C TRP A 17 -4.79 16.76 3.26
N GLU A 18 -5.94 16.27 3.71
CA GLU A 18 -7.20 17.03 3.72
C GLU A 18 -7.12 18.21 4.69
N GLU A 19 -6.53 18.02 5.87
CA GLU A 19 -6.29 19.11 6.83
C GLU A 19 -5.35 20.18 6.23
N LEU A 20 -4.24 19.76 5.63
CA LEU A 20 -3.30 20.66 4.93
C LEU A 20 -3.98 21.44 3.80
N GLU A 21 -4.83 20.77 3.03
CA GLU A 21 -5.59 21.39 1.94
C GLU A 21 -6.64 22.38 2.49
N SER A 22 -7.27 22.08 3.63
CA SER A 22 -8.22 22.98 4.29
C SER A 22 -7.59 24.29 4.79
N MET A 23 -6.30 24.27 5.13
CA MET A 23 -5.55 25.46 5.54
C MET A 23 -5.06 26.29 4.35
N ASN A 24 -5.15 25.75 3.13
CA ASN A 24 -4.59 26.36 1.94
C ASN A 24 -5.63 27.30 1.32
N GLU A 25 -5.65 28.56 1.78
CA GLU A 25 -6.53 29.60 1.23
C GLU A 25 -5.97 30.15 -0.08
N LEU A 26 -6.12 29.39 -1.18
CA LEU A 26 -5.79 29.88 -2.50
C LEU A 26 -6.91 30.82 -3.00
N PRO A 27 -6.56 32.00 -3.58
CA PRO A 27 -7.55 32.90 -4.13
C PRO A 27 -8.27 32.27 -5.34
N CYS A 28 -9.58 32.52 -5.44
CA CYS A 28 -10.35 32.08 -6.60
C CYS A 28 -9.87 32.80 -7.86
N ILE A 29 -9.36 32.04 -8.83
CA ILE A 29 -8.99 32.56 -10.14
C ILE A 29 -10.23 32.51 -11.05
N THR A 30 -10.72 33.68 -11.45
CA THR A 30 -11.89 33.81 -12.34
C THR A 30 -11.50 34.03 -13.81
N THR A 31 -10.20 34.05 -14.12
CA THR A 31 -9.66 34.35 -15.44
C THR A 31 -9.39 33.06 -16.22
N ASN A 32 -9.94 32.95 -17.43
CA ASN A 32 -9.78 31.78 -18.30
C ASN A 32 -8.50 31.86 -19.16
N ALA A 33 -7.38 32.30 -18.58
CA ALA A 33 -6.12 32.34 -19.30
C ALA A 33 -5.55 30.91 -19.44
N GLU A 34 -5.25 30.49 -20.67
CA GLU A 34 -4.76 29.13 -20.97
C GLU A 34 -3.50 28.77 -20.17
N ASP A 35 -2.56 29.72 -20.07
CA ASP A 35 -1.32 29.56 -19.29
C ASP A 35 -1.60 29.30 -17.80
N VAL A 36 -2.64 29.95 -17.24
CA VAL A 36 -3.02 29.79 -15.84
C VAL A 36 -3.64 28.42 -15.60
N THR A 37 -4.49 27.96 -16.51
CA THR A 37 -5.08 26.61 -16.45
C THR A 37 -3.99 25.53 -16.56
N LEU A 38 -3.04 25.69 -17.48
CA LEU A 38 -1.91 24.77 -17.63
C LEU A 38 -1.02 24.74 -16.38
N PHE A 39 -0.73 25.91 -15.81
CA PHE A 39 0.02 26.03 -14.57
C PHE A 39 -0.68 25.31 -13.40
N LEU A 40 -1.99 25.51 -13.24
CA LEU A 40 -2.77 24.82 -12.20
C LEU A 40 -2.76 23.30 -12.37
N ALA A 41 -2.89 22.80 -13.60
CA ALA A 41 -2.81 21.37 -13.88
C ALA A 41 -1.44 20.78 -13.53
N CYS A 42 -0.36 21.49 -13.87
CA CYS A 42 1.00 21.11 -13.49
C CYS A 42 1.19 21.10 -11.96
N LEU A 43 0.65 22.11 -11.27
CA LEU A 43 0.70 22.19 -9.80
C LEU A 43 -0.05 21.02 -9.14
N GLN A 44 -1.27 20.71 -9.61
CA GLN A 44 -2.04 19.57 -9.13
C GLN A 44 -1.32 18.24 -9.34
N LYS A 45 -0.70 18.06 -10.52
CA LYS A 45 0.12 16.88 -10.81
C LYS A 45 1.30 16.77 -9.84
N GLN A 46 2.03 17.86 -9.62
CA GLN A 46 3.16 17.88 -8.68
C GLN A 46 2.71 17.55 -7.25
N MET A 47 1.57 18.09 -6.81
CA MET A 47 0.99 17.77 -5.50
C MET A 47 0.63 16.29 -5.37
N ALA A 48 0.02 15.71 -6.42
CA ALA A 48 -0.30 14.29 -6.44
C ALA A 48 0.95 13.41 -6.38
N GLU A 49 2.00 13.75 -7.14
CA GLU A 49 3.29 13.05 -7.09
C GLU A 49 3.95 13.18 -5.71
N HIS A 50 3.91 14.35 -5.08
CA HIS A 50 4.42 14.54 -3.72
C HIS A 50 3.67 13.68 -2.70
N ARG A 51 2.32 13.64 -2.75
CA ARG A 51 1.50 12.77 -1.88
C ARG A 51 1.87 11.30 -2.08
N LEU A 52 2.09 10.90 -3.32
CA LEU A 52 2.56 9.55 -3.66
C LEU A 52 3.92 9.23 -3.02
N PHE A 53 4.93 10.07 -3.19
CA PHE A 53 6.24 9.82 -2.59
C PHE A 53 6.19 9.79 -1.07
N GLN A 54 5.40 10.66 -0.44
CA GLN A 54 5.19 10.63 1.00
C GLN A 54 4.56 9.30 1.44
N PHE A 55 3.51 8.85 0.73
CA PHE A 55 2.86 7.59 1.01
C PHE A 55 3.85 6.42 0.91
N LEU A 56 4.57 6.30 -0.21
CA LEU A 56 5.54 5.23 -0.45
C LEU A 56 6.69 5.22 0.57
N ASN A 57 7.17 6.39 0.99
CA ASN A 57 8.26 6.50 1.95
C ASN A 57 7.88 6.08 3.36
N GLY A 58 6.61 6.20 3.73
CA GLY A 58 6.12 5.74 5.03
C GLY A 58 5.59 4.30 5.02
N LEU A 59 5.71 3.56 3.92
CA LEU A 59 5.43 2.11 3.90
C LEU A 59 6.55 1.34 4.60
N ASP A 60 6.19 0.22 5.23
CA ASP A 60 7.14 -0.68 5.88
C ASP A 60 8.03 -1.38 4.85
N ASP A 61 9.23 -1.80 5.26
CA ASP A 61 10.25 -2.40 4.38
C ASP A 61 9.79 -3.67 3.66
N THR A 62 8.75 -4.34 4.19
CA THR A 62 8.13 -5.51 3.55
C THR A 62 7.49 -5.22 2.19
N TYR A 63 7.29 -3.93 1.85
CA TYR A 63 6.80 -3.46 0.57
C TYR A 63 7.88 -2.85 -0.33
N GLN A 64 9.17 -3.04 -0.02
CA GLN A 64 10.28 -2.48 -0.81
C GLN A 64 10.21 -2.88 -2.29
N ALA A 65 9.86 -4.14 -2.59
CA ALA A 65 9.73 -4.62 -3.97
C ALA A 65 8.60 -3.89 -4.73
N GLN A 66 7.44 -3.71 -4.08
CA GLN A 66 6.30 -2.99 -4.62
C GLN A 66 6.66 -1.52 -4.86
N ARG A 67 7.37 -0.87 -3.91
CA ARG A 67 7.88 0.49 -4.09
C ARG A 67 8.76 0.61 -5.34
N SER A 68 9.73 -0.29 -5.51
CA SER A 68 10.59 -0.29 -6.71
C SER A 68 9.80 -0.48 -7.99
N GLN A 69 8.82 -1.39 -8.01
CA GLN A 69 7.98 -1.63 -9.18
C GLN A 69 7.12 -0.40 -9.54
N ILE A 70 6.50 0.23 -8.54
CA ILE A 70 5.66 1.43 -8.72
C ILE A 70 6.49 2.57 -9.32
N LEU A 71 7.71 2.78 -8.84
CA LEU A 71 8.60 3.84 -9.33
C LEU A 71 9.04 3.67 -10.79
N LEU A 72 8.88 2.47 -11.36
CA LEU A 72 9.14 2.19 -12.77
C LEU A 72 7.93 2.42 -13.68
N MET A 73 6.74 2.70 -13.12
CA MET A 73 5.51 2.92 -13.89
C MET A 73 5.49 4.33 -14.52
N HIS A 74 5.05 4.41 -15.78
CA HIS A 74 4.85 5.70 -16.46
C HIS A 74 3.51 5.72 -17.23
N PRO A 75 2.62 6.69 -16.94
CA PRO A 75 2.71 7.69 -15.87
C PRO A 75 2.64 7.05 -14.47
N LEU A 76 3.11 7.76 -13.45
CA LEU A 76 2.98 7.30 -12.06
C LEU A 76 1.48 7.19 -11.71
N PRO A 77 1.02 6.07 -11.15
CA PRO A 77 -0.37 5.91 -10.76
C PRO A 77 -0.70 6.76 -9.53
N SER A 78 -2.00 7.01 -9.31
CA SER A 78 -2.45 7.76 -8.14
C SER A 78 -2.28 6.95 -6.85
N VAL A 79 -2.31 7.65 -5.71
CA VAL A 79 -2.18 7.03 -4.38
C VAL A 79 -3.31 6.03 -4.14
N GLU A 80 -4.52 6.33 -4.59
CA GLU A 80 -5.70 5.47 -4.47
C GLU A 80 -5.48 4.13 -5.17
N VAL A 81 -4.95 4.17 -6.40
CA VAL A 81 -4.67 2.96 -7.19
C VAL A 81 -3.61 2.12 -6.49
N ILE A 82 -2.53 2.74 -6.04
CA ILE A 82 -1.46 2.04 -5.33
C ILE A 82 -1.95 1.45 -4.01
N CYS A 83 -2.77 2.18 -3.26
CA CYS A 83 -3.36 1.71 -2.02
C CYS A 83 -4.16 0.41 -2.29
N GLY A 84 -4.98 0.38 -3.33
CA GLY A 84 -5.70 -0.84 -3.74
C GLY A 84 -4.77 -1.99 -4.10
N MET A 85 -3.70 -1.73 -4.87
CA MET A 85 -2.71 -2.76 -5.21
C MET A 85 -2.01 -3.34 -3.96
N LEU A 86 -1.64 -2.48 -3.01
CA LEU A 86 -0.97 -2.88 -1.79
C LEU A 86 -1.89 -3.62 -0.81
N GLN A 87 -3.18 -3.23 -0.73
CA GLN A 87 -4.17 -3.99 0.04
C GLN A 87 -4.38 -5.39 -0.53
N GLN A 88 -4.39 -5.53 -1.86
CA GLN A 88 -4.46 -6.84 -2.49
C GLN A 88 -3.22 -7.69 -2.18
N GLU A 89 -2.03 -7.11 -2.24
CA GLU A 89 -0.78 -7.77 -1.86
C GLU A 89 -0.79 -8.19 -0.38
N GLU A 90 -1.26 -7.33 0.52
CA GLU A 90 -1.38 -7.61 1.96
C GLU A 90 -2.28 -8.83 2.21
N GLN A 91 -3.45 -8.89 1.56
CA GLN A 91 -4.36 -10.03 1.63
C GLN A 91 -3.73 -11.31 1.07
N GLN A 92 -3.02 -11.21 -0.05
CA GLN A 92 -2.35 -12.37 -0.65
C GLN A 92 -1.28 -12.96 0.27
N LYS A 93 -0.48 -12.10 0.93
CA LYS A 93 0.52 -12.52 1.93
C LYS A 93 -0.14 -13.25 3.11
N GLN A 94 -1.23 -12.70 3.65
CA GLN A 94 -1.96 -13.32 4.76
C GLN A 94 -2.48 -14.72 4.41
N VAL A 95 -3.06 -14.90 3.22
CA VAL A 95 -3.54 -16.21 2.76
C VAL A 95 -2.38 -17.20 2.61
N LEU A 96 -1.27 -16.76 2.02
CA LEU A 96 -0.10 -17.61 1.84
C LEU A 96 0.52 -18.05 3.18
N GLU A 97 0.60 -17.15 4.15
CA GLU A 97 1.05 -17.46 5.51
C GLU A 97 0.14 -18.47 6.20
N GLY A 98 -1.19 -18.32 6.05
CA GLY A 98 -2.16 -19.30 6.55
C GLY A 98 -1.99 -20.70 5.95
N LEU A 99 -1.70 -20.78 4.64
CA LEU A 99 -1.44 -22.05 3.95
C LEU A 99 -0.15 -22.72 4.44
N LYS A 100 0.92 -21.94 4.66
CA LYS A 100 2.19 -22.45 5.22
C LYS A 100 1.96 -23.04 6.61
N PHE A 101 1.24 -22.33 7.47
CA PHE A 101 0.89 -22.82 8.82
C PHE A 101 0.08 -24.11 8.80
N SER A 102 -0.87 -24.25 7.86
CA SER A 102 -1.67 -25.47 7.68
C SER A 102 -0.82 -26.67 7.20
N SER A 103 0.09 -26.43 6.25
CA SER A 103 1.01 -27.45 5.74
C SER A 103 1.95 -27.97 6.84
N ASP A 104 2.53 -27.08 7.64
CA ASP A 104 3.43 -27.48 8.73
C ASP A 104 2.67 -28.20 9.87
N SER A 105 1.45 -27.78 10.18
CA SER A 105 0.59 -28.48 11.16
C SER A 105 0.23 -29.90 10.70
N SER A 106 -0.01 -30.10 9.41
CA SER A 106 -0.26 -31.42 8.82
C SER A 106 0.99 -32.31 8.83
N ALA A 107 2.17 -31.75 8.55
CA ALA A 107 3.44 -32.46 8.60
C ALA A 107 3.82 -32.95 10.01
N LEU A 108 3.46 -32.20 11.06
CA LEU A 108 3.66 -32.60 12.46
C LEU A 108 2.72 -33.76 12.86
N LEU A 109 1.49 -33.80 12.34
CA LEU A 109 0.55 -34.89 12.56
C LEU A 109 1.03 -36.20 11.90
N SER A 110 1.61 -36.14 10.69
CA SER A 110 2.11 -37.34 10.01
C SER A 110 3.28 -38.02 10.74
N LYS A 111 4.17 -37.26 11.40
CA LYS A 111 5.30 -37.83 12.17
C LYS A 111 4.85 -38.59 13.42
N ASN A 112 3.76 -38.20 14.06
CA ASN A 112 3.22 -38.90 15.24
C ASN A 112 2.43 -40.17 14.88
N ILE A 113 1.90 -40.27 13.65
CA ILE A 113 1.20 -41.47 13.18
C ILE A 113 2.22 -42.55 12.78
N ALA A 114 3.35 -42.17 12.18
CA ALA A 114 4.41 -43.12 11.78
C ALA A 114 5.17 -43.75 12.97
N LEU A 115 5.15 -43.13 14.15
CA LEU A 115 5.80 -43.65 15.36
C LEU A 115 4.92 -44.61 16.17
N LYS A 116 3.63 -44.80 15.82
CA LYS A 116 2.72 -45.71 16.54
C LYS A 116 2.58 -47.10 15.91
N THR A 117 3.28 -47.42 14.84
CA THR A 117 3.14 -48.72 14.14
C THR A 117 4.24 -49.74 14.41
N VAL A 118 5.12 -49.50 15.39
CA VAL A 118 6.15 -50.47 15.80
C VAL A 118 6.05 -50.70 17.31
N ASP A 119 4.99 -51.39 17.74
CA ASP A 119 4.98 -52.23 18.95
C ASP A 119 3.58 -52.83 19.13
N VAL A 120 3.32 -53.99 18.50
CA VAL A 120 2.48 -55.05 19.09
C VAL A 120 3.06 -56.38 18.64
N GLN A 121 3.33 -57.23 19.63
CA GLN A 121 3.95 -58.56 19.63
C GLN A 121 3.38 -59.56 18.62
#